data_AF-A0A512JRA2-F1
#
_entry.id   AF-A0A512JRA2-F1
#
_cell.length_a   1.000
_cell.length_b   1.000
_cell.length_c   1.000
_cell.angle_alpha   90.00
_cell.angle_beta   90.00
_cell.angle_gamma   90.00
#
_symmetry.space_group_name_H-M   'P 1'
#
loop_
_entity.id
_entity.type
_entity.pdbx_description
1 polymer ?
#
loop_
_entity_poly.entity_id
_entity_poly.type
_entity_poly.pdbx_seq_one_letter_code
_entity_poly.pdbx_strand_id
1 'polypeptide(L)'
;MTKLNRLAIGAVLALGAASIATAASARVVCVGDDCWHAKETYDYPASSRVVIHEDGWTAGPHVRWREHESRGYWRGDRWEDF
;
A
#
# COMPACT_ATOMS: atom_id res chain seq x y z
N MET A 1 27.81 -29.08 55.52
CA MET A 1 26.44 -29.03 54.99
C MET A 1 26.22 -27.65 54.41
N THR A 2 26.16 -27.52 53.09
CA THR A 2 25.86 -26.22 52.46
C THR A 2 24.98 -26.49 51.25
N LYS A 3 23.67 -26.40 51.46
CA LYS A 3 22.65 -26.46 50.41
C LYS A 3 22.47 -25.03 49.88
N LEU A 4 22.73 -24.80 48.61
CA LEU A 4 22.32 -23.58 47.90
C LEU A 4 22.04 -23.95 46.45
N ASN A 5 20.78 -24.30 46.15
CA ASN A 5 19.72 -23.40 45.69
C ASN A 5 19.95 -22.90 44.26
N ARG A 6 19.23 -23.45 43.29
CA ARG A 6 19.13 -22.94 41.92
C ARG A 6 17.74 -23.22 41.35
N LEU A 7 16.74 -22.46 41.79
CA LEU A 7 15.49 -22.30 41.04
C LEU A 7 15.55 -20.92 40.37
N ALA A 8 16.26 -20.85 39.24
CA ALA A 8 16.19 -19.71 38.34
C ALA A 8 15.09 -19.99 37.31
N ILE A 9 13.86 -19.59 37.63
CA ILE A 9 12.76 -19.58 36.68
C ILE A 9 12.88 -18.25 35.93
N GLY A 10 13.50 -18.30 34.75
CA GLY A 10 13.72 -17.14 33.89
C GLY A 10 12.40 -16.62 33.31
N ALA A 11 12.19 -15.31 33.41
CA ALA A 11 11.07 -14.62 32.78
C ALA A 11 11.24 -14.64 31.25
N VAL A 12 10.28 -15.23 30.53
CA VAL A 12 10.22 -15.14 29.06
C VAL A 12 9.38 -13.92 28.70
N LEU A 13 10.04 -12.83 28.32
CA LEU A 13 9.39 -11.66 27.72
C LEU A 13 9.20 -11.94 26.23
N ALA A 14 7.96 -12.21 25.82
CA ALA A 14 7.61 -12.31 24.41
C ALA A 14 7.53 -10.88 23.82
N LEU A 15 8.60 -10.45 23.16
CA LEU A 15 8.59 -9.23 22.37
C LEU A 15 7.89 -9.53 21.03
N GLY A 16 6.60 -9.17 20.92
CA GLY A 16 5.89 -9.21 19.65
C GLY A 16 6.50 -8.20 18.69
N ALA A 17 7.08 -8.69 17.59
CA ALA A 17 7.54 -7.82 16.52
C ALA A 17 6.31 -7.25 15.81
N ALA A 18 6.01 -5.97 16.04
CA ALA A 18 5.06 -5.23 15.24
C ALA A 18 5.71 -4.90 13.89
N SER A 19 5.24 -5.53 12.82
CA SER A 19 5.59 -5.15 11.45
C SER A 19 4.98 -3.78 11.16
N ILE A 20 5.83 -2.75 11.16
CA ILE A 20 5.44 -1.41 10.71
C ILE A 20 5.34 -1.49 9.18
N ALA A 21 4.13 -1.60 8.66
CA ALA A 21 3.89 -1.44 7.22
C ALA A 21 4.22 0.01 6.87
N THR A 22 5.37 0.24 6.25
CA THR A 22 5.67 1.55 5.66
C THR A 22 4.73 1.73 4.49
N ALA A 23 3.78 2.64 4.59
CA ALA A 23 3.03 3.11 3.45
C ALA A 23 4.05 3.67 2.45
N ALA A 24 4.39 2.89 1.42
CA ALA A 24 5.11 3.41 0.28
C ALA A 24 4.28 4.57 -0.26
N SER A 25 4.91 5.72 -0.49
CA SER A 25 4.25 6.90 -1.05
C SER A 25 3.56 6.48 -2.36
N ALA A 26 2.25 6.29 -2.32
CA ALA A 26 1.50 5.84 -3.46
C ALA A 26 1.00 7.06 -4.23
N ARG A 27 1.27 7.10 -5.53
CA ARG A 27 0.74 8.16 -6.38
C ARG A 27 -0.72 7.90 -6.67
N VAL A 28 -1.51 8.96 -6.71
CA VAL A 28 -2.90 8.87 -7.15
C VAL A 28 -2.93 8.91 -8.67
N VAL A 29 -3.55 7.90 -9.26
CA VAL A 29 -3.70 7.74 -10.70
C VAL A 29 -5.18 7.62 -11.02
N CYS A 30 -5.65 8.30 -12.05
CA CYS A 30 -7.06 8.34 -12.42
C CYS A 30 -7.30 8.14 -13.91
N VAL A 31 -8.44 7.54 -14.25
CA VAL A 31 -9.04 7.55 -15.59
C VAL A 31 -10.49 8.04 -15.43
N GLY A 32 -10.73 9.29 -15.82
CA GLY A 32 -12.00 9.94 -15.48
C GLY A 32 -12.17 10.05 -13.96
N ASP A 33 -13.29 9.57 -13.44
CA ASP A 33 -13.60 9.59 -12.00
C ASP A 33 -13.01 8.40 -11.24
N ASP A 34 -12.55 7.36 -11.95
CA ASP A 34 -11.99 6.16 -11.33
C ASP A 34 -10.51 6.37 -11.02
N CYS A 35 -10.17 6.37 -9.72
CA CYS A 35 -8.83 6.60 -9.22
C CYS A 35 -8.32 5.41 -8.41
N TRP A 36 -7.00 5.20 -8.41
CA TRP A 36 -6.32 4.14 -7.65
C TRP A 36 -4.94 4.60 -7.22
N HIS A 37 -4.38 3.89 -6.25
CA HIS A 37 -3.02 4.13 -5.79
C HIS A 37 -2.02 3.26 -6.56
N ALA A 38 -1.02 3.90 -7.17
CA ALA A 38 0.10 3.22 -7.81
C ALA A 38 1.36 3.32 -6.94
N LYS A 39 2.07 2.21 -6.77
CA LYS A 39 3.31 2.13 -5.96
C LYS A 39 4.48 2.90 -6.60
N GLU A 40 4.44 3.09 -7.92
CA GLU A 40 5.42 3.83 -8.70
C GLU A 40 4.75 4.46 -9.94
N THR A 41 5.53 5.17 -10.76
CA THR A 41 5.05 5.69 -12.05
C THR A 41 5.32 4.72 -13.17
N TYR A 42 4.29 4.42 -13.94
CA TYR A 42 4.37 3.57 -15.11
C TYR A 42 4.23 4.38 -16.40
N ASP A 43 4.79 3.85 -17.49
CA ASP A 43 4.55 4.36 -18.84
C ASP A 43 3.19 3.86 -19.34
N TYR A 44 2.16 4.67 -19.15
CA TYR A 44 0.81 4.33 -19.61
C TYR A 44 0.71 4.54 -21.14
N PRO A 45 -0.01 3.66 -21.87
CA PRO A 45 -0.30 3.89 -23.29
C PRO A 45 -1.02 5.22 -23.49
N ALA A 46 -0.68 5.97 -24.54
CA ALA A 46 -1.30 7.28 -24.82
C ALA A 46 -2.84 7.20 -24.94
N SER A 47 -3.39 6.05 -25.35
CA SER A 47 -4.83 5.80 -25.47
C SER A 47 -5.53 5.53 -24.13
N SER A 48 -4.79 5.35 -23.04
CA SER A 48 -5.35 4.98 -21.72
C SER A 48 -6.08 6.13 -21.02
N ARG A 49 -5.80 7.38 -21.40
CA ARG A 49 -6.32 8.60 -20.75
C ARG A 49 -5.98 8.70 -19.26
N VAL A 50 -4.93 8.02 -18.84
CA VAL A 50 -4.46 8.05 -17.46
C VAL A 50 -3.91 9.44 -17.12
N VAL A 51 -4.33 9.95 -15.96
CA VAL A 51 -3.82 11.16 -15.34
C VAL A 51 -3.15 10.77 -14.02
N ILE A 52 -1.92 11.22 -13.82
CA ILE A 52 -1.18 11.01 -12.58
C ILE A 52 -1.22 12.34 -11.81
N HIS A 53 -1.69 12.30 -10.57
CA HIS A 53 -1.71 13.47 -9.70
C HIS A 53 -0.44 13.56 -8.87
N GLU A 54 -0.01 14.79 -8.61
CA GLU A 54 1.14 15.10 -7.76
C GLU A 54 0.81 14.88 -6.27
N ASP A 55 1.87 14.80 -5.46
CA ASP A 55 1.74 14.71 -4.01
C ASP A 55 0.98 15.92 -3.46
N GLY A 56 0.06 15.68 -2.52
CA GLY A 56 -0.79 16.72 -1.94
C GLY A 56 -2.07 17.03 -2.73
N TRP A 57 -2.28 16.37 -3.87
CA TRP A 57 -3.59 16.40 -4.53
C TRP A 57 -4.68 15.83 -3.62
N THR A 58 -5.85 16.46 -3.65
CA THR A 58 -7.01 16.05 -2.85
C THR A 58 -8.15 15.65 -3.77
N ALA A 59 -8.74 14.49 -3.49
CA ALA A 59 -9.87 13.97 -4.27
C ALA A 59 -11.11 14.87 -4.16
N GLY A 60 -11.72 15.14 -5.32
CA GLY A 60 -13.04 15.74 -5.40
C GLY A 60 -14.15 14.76 -5.04
N PRO A 61 -15.39 15.26 -4.86
CA PRO A 61 -16.53 14.42 -4.43
C PRO A 61 -17.00 13.40 -5.46
N HIS A 62 -16.58 13.50 -6.72
CA HIS A 62 -16.94 12.58 -7.79
C HIS A 62 -15.98 11.37 -7.88
N VAL A 63 -14.85 11.42 -7.18
CA VAL A 63 -13.81 10.39 -7.26
C VAL A 63 -14.32 9.06 -6.71
N ARG A 64 -14.10 7.99 -7.49
CA ARG A 64 -14.36 6.60 -7.14
C ARG A 64 -13.04 5.88 -6.98
N TRP A 65 -12.73 5.48 -5.75
CA TRP A 65 -11.53 4.70 -5.47
C TRP A 65 -11.69 3.25 -5.88
N ARG A 66 -10.78 2.74 -6.71
CA ARG A 66 -10.75 1.38 -7.24
C ARG A 66 -9.35 0.80 -7.12
N GLU A 67 -9.03 0.29 -5.93
CA GLU A 67 -7.70 -0.27 -5.68
C GLU A 67 -7.45 -1.57 -6.44
N HIS A 68 -6.20 -1.76 -6.86
CA HIS A 68 -5.72 -3.01 -7.44
C HIS A 68 -4.24 -3.21 -7.08
N GLU A 69 -3.83 -4.44 -6.78
CA GLU A 69 -2.48 -4.72 -6.24
C GLU A 69 -1.39 -4.89 -7.30
N SER A 70 -1.77 -5.29 -8.51
CA SER A 70 -0.83 -5.51 -9.61
C SER A 70 -0.49 -4.22 -10.34
N ARG A 71 0.45 -4.31 -11.31
CA ARG A 71 0.86 -3.18 -12.14
C ARG A 71 -0.06 -3.11 -13.34
N GLY A 72 -0.72 -1.97 -13.54
CA GLY A 72 -1.71 -1.83 -14.61
C GLY A 72 -2.52 -0.54 -14.52
N TYR A 73 -3.64 -0.50 -15.24
CA TYR A 73 -4.59 0.61 -15.23
C TYR A 73 -6.03 0.16 -15.48
N TRP A 74 -6.98 0.98 -15.03
CA TRP A 74 -8.39 0.76 -15.34
C TRP A 74 -8.75 1.22 -16.76
N ARG A 75 -9.46 0.36 -17.51
CA ARG A 75 -10.11 0.66 -18.79
C ARG A 75 -11.59 0.35 -18.67
N GLY A 76 -12.39 1.37 -18.39
CA GLY A 76 -13.79 1.16 -18.00
C GLY A 76 -13.84 0.29 -16.75
N ASP A 77 -14.60 -0.79 -16.76
CA ASP A 77 -14.74 -1.67 -15.60
C ASP A 77 -13.64 -2.74 -15.48
N ARG A 78 -12.72 -2.84 -16.45
CA ARG A 78 -11.68 -3.87 -16.48
C ARG A 78 -10.31 -3.33 -16.08
N TRP A 79 -9.58 -4.11 -15.30
CA TRP A 79 -8.16 -3.87 -15.03
C TRP A 79 -7.32 -4.45 -16.18
N GLU A 80 -6.43 -3.63 -16.73
CA GLU A 80 -5.43 -4.05 -17.71
C GLU A 80 -4.07 -4.10 -17.03
N ASP A 81 -3.52 -5.30 -16.88
CA ASP A 81 -2.13 -5.47 -16.43
C ASP A 81 -1.14 -5.01 -17.52
N PHE A 82 0.06 -4.61 -17.08
CA PHE A 82 1.20 -4.34 -17.98
C PHE A 82 1.94 -5.60 -18.41
#